data_AF-A0A6G2PTB3-F1
#
_entry.id   AF-A0A6G2PTB3-F1
#
_cell.length_a   1.000
_cell.length_b   1.000
_cell.length_c   1.000
_cell.angle_alpha   90.00
_cell.angle_beta   90.00
_cell.angle_gamma   90.00
#
_symmetry.space_group_name_H-M   'P 1'
#
loop_
_entity.id
_entity.type
_entity.pdbx_description
1 polymer ?
#
loop_
_entity_poly.entity_id
_entity_poly.type
_entity_poly.pdbx_seq_one_letter_code
_entity_poly.pdbx_strand_id
1 'polypeptide(L)'
;MPADLWDKQVGLLMRDHPYDSGMAARVLGQGYAYLLTAMSHRGERLGLVPGKLVDIGVHTVILDTMAYAELCEKFNGGQFLHHVPEVDMKNDGSVLKTADIVAADGWEVDLPLWTDAADCGPCHPGNDAH
;
A
#
# COMPACT_ATOMS: atom_id res chain seq x y z
N MET A 1 -8.17 13.34 1.18
CA MET A 1 -7.10 13.85 0.31
C MET A 1 -7.73 14.66 -0.81
N PRO A 2 -7.10 15.71 -1.36
CA PRO A 2 -7.61 16.40 -2.55
C PRO A 2 -7.81 15.42 -3.72
N ALA A 3 -8.89 15.58 -4.49
CA ALA A 3 -9.26 14.64 -5.56
C ALA A 3 -8.24 14.64 -6.71
N ASP A 4 -7.67 15.81 -7.02
CA ASP A 4 -6.62 15.99 -8.02
C ASP A 4 -5.32 15.23 -7.66
N LEU A 5 -4.95 15.18 -6.38
CA LEU A 5 -3.81 14.39 -5.93
C LEU A 5 -4.07 12.88 -6.07
N TRP A 6 -5.27 12.42 -5.70
CA TRP A 6 -5.68 11.03 -5.88
C TRP A 6 -5.61 10.62 -7.34
N ASP A 7 -6.25 11.38 -8.23
CA ASP A 7 -6.29 11.09 -9.66
C ASP A 7 -4.90 11.11 -10.29
N LYS A 8 -4.02 12.04 -9.85
CA LYS A 8 -2.62 12.08 -10.27
C LYS A 8 -1.90 10.76 -9.92
N GLN A 9 -2.00 10.30 -8.68
CA GLN A 9 -1.29 9.10 -8.23
C GLN A 9 -1.88 7.80 -8.81
N VAL A 10 -3.19 7.72 -9.00
CA VAL A 10 -3.82 6.65 -9.79
C VAL A 10 -3.24 6.63 -11.21
N GLY A 11 -3.15 7.80 -11.84
CA GLY A 11 -2.54 7.94 -13.17
C GLY A 11 -1.06 7.52 -13.22
N LEU A 12 -0.29 7.81 -12.17
CA LEU A 12 1.11 7.36 -12.04
C LEU A 12 1.21 5.84 -11.94
N LEU A 13 0.36 5.20 -11.13
CA LEU A 13 0.29 3.74 -11.03
C LEU A 13 -0.05 3.08 -12.37
N MET A 14 -1.03 3.62 -13.11
CA MET A 14 -1.40 3.13 -14.44
C MET A 14 -0.30 3.33 -15.48
N ARG A 15 0.52 4.38 -15.34
CA ARG A 15 1.66 4.64 -16.24
C ARG A 15 2.78 3.65 -16.01
N ASP A 16 3.08 3.34 -14.75
CA ASP A 16 4.28 2.59 -14.36
C ASP A 16 4.02 1.08 -14.21
N HIS A 17 2.75 0.68 -14.07
CA HIS A 17 2.33 -0.71 -13.88
C HIS A 17 1.17 -1.07 -14.84
N PRO A 18 1.01 -2.35 -15.21
CA PRO A 18 -0.05 -2.81 -16.11
C PRO A 18 -1.41 -2.90 -15.39
N TYR A 19 -1.84 -1.80 -14.75
CA TYR A 19 -3.09 -1.69 -14.01
C TYR A 19 -4.11 -0.88 -14.79
N ASP A 20 -5.37 -1.29 -14.71
CA ASP A 20 -6.48 -0.39 -14.99
C ASP A 20 -6.69 0.58 -13.81
N SER A 21 -7.60 1.54 -13.97
CA SER A 21 -7.89 2.53 -12.94
C SER A 21 -8.47 1.91 -11.66
N GLY A 22 -9.17 0.78 -11.75
CA GLY A 22 -9.75 0.09 -10.60
C GLY A 22 -8.68 -0.56 -9.74
N MET A 23 -7.77 -1.32 -10.36
CA MET A 23 -6.64 -1.94 -9.67
C MET A 23 -5.69 -0.88 -9.11
N ALA A 24 -5.38 0.18 -9.88
CA ALA A 24 -4.55 1.28 -9.42
C ALA A 24 -5.14 1.98 -8.19
N ALA A 25 -6.46 2.26 -8.19
CA ALA A 25 -7.14 2.85 -7.04
C ALA A 25 -7.10 1.95 -5.79
N ARG A 26 -7.30 0.63 -5.95
CA ARG A 26 -7.22 -0.34 -4.85
C ARG A 26 -5.81 -0.39 -4.24
N VAL A 27 -4.79 -0.51 -5.09
CA VAL A 27 -3.37 -0.51 -4.67
C VAL A 27 -2.99 0.79 -3.97
N LEU A 28 -3.38 1.94 -4.53
CA LEU A 28 -3.12 3.25 -3.93
C LEU A 28 -3.76 3.37 -2.54
N GLY A 29 -5.02 2.93 -2.41
CA GLY A 29 -5.75 2.93 -1.15
C GLY A 29 -5.05 2.12 -0.06
N GLN A 30 -4.61 0.90 -0.38
CA GLN A 30 -3.87 0.06 0.58
C GLN A 30 -2.50 0.66 0.95
N GLY A 31 -1.81 1.31 0.00
CA GLY A 31 -0.57 2.04 0.27
C GLY A 31 -0.75 3.20 1.26
N TYR A 32 -1.83 3.98 1.11
CA TYR A 32 -2.19 5.02 2.06
C TYR A 32 -2.55 4.47 3.44
N ALA A 33 -3.36 3.41 3.50
CA ALA A 33 -3.73 2.76 4.76
C ALA A 33 -2.49 2.29 5.53
N TYR A 34 -1.55 1.62 4.85
CA TYR A 34 -0.27 1.21 5.44
C TYR A 34 0.53 2.40 5.99
N LEU A 35 0.73 3.46 5.19
CA LEU A 35 1.52 4.62 5.60
C LEU A 35 0.90 5.32 6.82
N LEU A 36 -0.42 5.49 6.83
CA LEU A 36 -1.13 6.14 7.94
C LEU A 36 -1.07 5.29 9.22
N THR A 37 -1.24 3.99 9.12
CA THR A 37 -1.04 3.06 10.26
C THR A 37 0.40 3.10 10.76
N ALA A 38 1.40 3.12 9.87
CA ALA A 38 2.80 3.23 10.27
C ALA A 38 3.13 4.54 11.00
N MET A 39 2.52 5.65 10.59
CA MET A 39 2.65 6.94 11.27
C MET A 39 1.95 6.95 12.63
N SER A 40 0.77 6.33 12.73
CA SER A 40 -0.03 6.22 13.97
C SER A 40 0.71 5.45 15.06
N HIS A 41 1.32 4.33 14.70
CA HIS A 41 2.07 3.46 15.62
C HIS A 41 3.57 3.78 15.72
N ARG A 42 3.97 5.00 15.35
CA ARG A 42 5.39 5.39 15.35
C ARG A 42 5.97 5.26 16.77
N GLY A 43 7.04 4.47 16.89
CA GLY A 43 7.77 4.25 18.15
C GLY A 43 7.38 2.98 18.90
N GLU A 44 6.28 2.31 18.51
CA GLU A 44 5.83 1.07 19.13
C GLU A 44 6.62 -0.16 18.69
N ARG A 45 7.41 -0.04 17.61
CA ARG A 45 8.28 -1.10 17.08
C ARG A 45 7.52 -2.38 16.67
N LEU A 46 6.34 -2.22 16.09
CA LEU A 46 5.48 -3.33 15.64
C LEU A 46 6.06 -4.13 14.46
N GLY A 47 7.09 -3.63 13.78
CA GLY A 47 7.71 -4.31 12.64
C GLY A 47 6.73 -4.45 11.46
N LEU A 48 6.04 -3.36 11.11
CA LEU A 48 5.10 -3.33 10.01
C LEU A 48 5.82 -3.56 8.68
N VAL A 49 5.24 -4.41 7.82
CA VAL A 49 5.78 -4.77 6.51
C VAL A 49 4.63 -4.85 5.51
N PRO A 50 4.69 -4.16 4.36
CA PRO A 50 3.68 -4.27 3.32
C PRO A 50 3.86 -5.57 2.52
N GLY A 51 2.77 -6.07 1.93
CA GLY A 51 2.85 -7.09 0.88
C GLY A 51 3.35 -6.48 -0.43
N LYS A 52 3.72 -7.30 -1.42
CA LYS A 52 4.32 -6.81 -2.68
C LYS A 52 3.45 -5.79 -3.43
N LEU A 53 2.16 -6.06 -3.56
CA LEU A 53 1.24 -5.15 -4.26
C LEU A 53 0.99 -3.87 -3.45
N VAL A 54 0.91 -3.98 -2.13
CA VAL A 54 0.75 -2.82 -1.23
C VAL A 54 2.00 -1.94 -1.28
N ASP A 55 3.19 -2.53 -1.31
CA ASP A 55 4.47 -1.81 -1.38
C ASP A 55 4.58 -0.94 -2.64
N ILE A 56 4.02 -1.39 -3.77
CA ILE A 56 3.91 -0.56 -5.00
C ILE A 56 3.08 0.71 -4.74
N GLY A 57 1.97 0.58 -4.00
CA GLY A 57 1.16 1.72 -3.58
C GLY A 57 1.94 2.65 -2.64
N VAL A 58 2.65 2.08 -1.66
CA VAL A 58 3.51 2.82 -0.73
C VAL A 58 4.58 3.62 -1.50
N HIS A 59 5.28 3.00 -2.44
CA HIS A 59 6.30 3.68 -3.26
C HIS A 59 5.70 4.79 -4.12
N THR A 60 4.52 4.57 -4.71
CA THR A 60 3.84 5.61 -5.49
C THR A 60 3.62 6.88 -4.66
N VAL A 61 3.14 6.72 -3.42
CA VAL A 61 2.91 7.86 -2.53
C VAL A 61 4.24 8.54 -2.16
N ILE A 62 5.28 7.77 -1.83
CA ILE A 62 6.60 8.29 -1.44
C ILE A 62 7.30 9.04 -2.58
N LEU A 63 7.18 8.55 -3.82
CA LEU A 63 7.84 9.14 -5.00
C LEU A 63 7.29 10.54 -5.34
N ASP A 64 6.04 10.84 -4.97
CA ASP A 64 5.52 12.21 -4.98
C ASP A 64 5.95 12.95 -3.70
N THR A 65 7.24 13.26 -3.64
CA THR A 65 7.91 13.68 -2.40
C THR A 65 7.31 14.92 -1.74
N MET A 66 6.72 15.84 -2.51
CA MET A 66 5.98 16.98 -1.98
C MET A 66 4.73 16.52 -1.22
N ALA A 67 3.89 15.71 -1.85
CA ALA A 67 2.68 15.17 -1.22
C ALA A 67 3.02 14.25 -0.03
N TYR A 68 4.09 13.47 -0.13
CA TYR A 68 4.54 12.61 0.97
C TYR A 68 5.04 13.42 2.18
N ALA A 69 5.79 14.49 1.95
CA ALA A 69 6.22 15.38 3.03
C ALA A 69 5.02 16.05 3.73
N GLU A 70 4.03 16.51 2.96
CA GLU A 70 2.79 17.07 3.51
C GLU A 70 1.97 16.03 4.29
N LEU A 71 1.93 14.78 3.82
CA LEU A 71 1.28 13.67 4.52
C LEU A 71 1.96 13.41 5.88
N CYS A 72 3.30 13.33 5.88
CA CYS A 72 4.10 13.16 7.09
C CYS A 72 3.90 14.33 8.07
N GLU A 73 3.95 15.56 7.59
CA GLU A 73 3.72 16.75 8.41
C GLU A 73 2.37 16.65 9.14
N LYS A 74 1.33 16.28 8.40
CA LYS A 74 -0.03 16.22 8.90
C LYS A 74 -0.31 15.06 9.85
N PHE A 75 0.19 13.86 9.54
CA PHE A 75 -0.22 12.63 10.24
C PHE A 75 0.87 11.98 11.09
N ASN A 76 2.12 12.41 10.94
CA ASN A 76 3.26 11.87 11.69
C ASN A 76 3.80 12.88 12.73
N GLY A 77 2.96 13.83 13.16
CA GLY A 77 3.33 14.86 14.14
C GLY A 77 4.51 15.72 13.70
N GLY A 78 4.53 16.14 12.44
CA GLY A 78 5.60 16.96 11.86
C GLY A 78 6.90 16.21 11.51
N GLN A 79 6.95 14.89 11.72
CA GLN A 79 8.17 14.11 11.46
C GLN A 79 8.12 13.42 10.10
N PHE A 80 9.23 13.41 9.36
CA PHE A 80 9.31 12.63 8.13
C PHE A 80 9.41 11.13 8.45
N LEU A 81 8.55 10.32 7.84
CA LEU A 81 8.66 8.86 7.94
C LEU A 81 9.70 8.37 6.92
N HIS A 82 10.89 8.02 7.39
CA HIS A 82 11.95 7.52 6.51
C HIS A 82 11.63 6.12 6.01
N HIS A 83 11.65 5.94 4.69
CA HIS A 83 11.60 4.63 4.06
C HIS A 83 13.03 4.12 3.82
N VAL A 84 13.33 2.94 4.35
CA VAL A 84 14.65 2.29 4.24
C VAL A 84 14.41 0.86 3.74
N PRO A 85 14.44 0.62 2.42
CA PRO A 85 14.15 -0.70 1.87
C PRO A 85 15.30 -1.68 2.15
N GLU A 86 14.94 -2.93 2.44
CA GLU A 86 15.87 -4.05 2.48
C GLU A 86 15.93 -4.75 1.11
N VAL A 87 17.04 -5.41 0.80
CA VAL A 87 17.20 -6.18 -0.46
C VAL A 87 16.44 -7.50 -0.40
N ASP A 88 16.46 -8.15 0.76
CA ASP A 88 15.86 -9.46 0.95
C ASP A 88 14.39 -9.34 1.39
N MET A 89 13.51 -10.06 0.71
CA MET A 89 12.11 -10.18 1.09
C MET A 89 11.95 -11.30 2.13
N LYS A 90 11.13 -11.07 3.15
CA LYS A 90 10.80 -12.07 4.19
C LYS A 90 9.38 -12.58 3.98
N ASN A 91 9.20 -13.89 4.05
CA ASN A 91 7.88 -14.55 4.02
C ASN A 91 7.67 -15.32 5.34
N ASP A 92 7.45 -14.58 6.43
CA ASP A 92 7.33 -15.10 7.80
C ASP A 92 5.96 -14.79 8.43
N GLY A 93 4.99 -14.37 7.61
CA GLY A 93 3.65 -13.97 8.04
C GLY A 93 3.55 -12.54 8.59
N SER A 94 4.65 -11.76 8.61
CA SER A 94 4.63 -10.34 9.00
C SER A 94 3.67 -9.47 8.18
N VAL A 95 3.50 -9.77 6.89
CA VAL A 95 2.57 -9.06 6.00
C VAL A 95 1.13 -9.18 6.48
N LEU A 96 0.68 -10.39 6.82
CA LEU A 96 -0.69 -10.62 7.31
C LEU A 96 -0.91 -10.00 8.69
N LYS A 97 0.08 -10.07 9.58
CA LYS A 97 0.02 -9.36 10.87
C LYS A 97 -0.10 -7.84 10.67
N THR A 98 0.56 -7.30 9.65
CA THR A 98 0.44 -5.88 9.30
C THR A 98 -0.96 -5.55 8.79
N ALA A 99 -1.54 -6.41 7.94
CA ALA A 99 -2.92 -6.27 7.48
C ALA A 99 -3.91 -6.28 8.65
N ASP A 100 -3.71 -7.15 9.65
CA ASP A 100 -4.55 -7.19 10.86
C ASP A 100 -4.46 -5.88 11.66
N ILE A 101 -3.27 -5.27 11.77
CA ILE A 101 -3.08 -3.98 12.45
C ILE A 101 -3.77 -2.86 11.66
N VAL A 102 -3.62 -2.85 10.33
CA VAL A 102 -4.31 -1.89 9.45
C VAL A 102 -5.84 -2.01 9.60
N ALA A 103 -6.38 -3.23 9.68
CA ALA A 103 -7.79 -3.46 9.95
C ALA A 103 -8.20 -2.99 11.36
N ALA A 104 -7.37 -3.21 12.38
CA ALA A 104 -7.61 -2.77 13.74
C ALA A 104 -7.65 -1.24 13.88
N ASP A 105 -6.91 -0.52 13.03
CA ASP A 105 -6.98 0.94 12.88
C ASP A 105 -8.24 1.45 12.16
N GLY A 106 -9.10 0.53 11.71
CA GLY A 106 -10.40 0.84 11.08
C GLY A 106 -10.35 1.01 9.57
N TRP A 107 -9.24 0.65 8.91
CA TRP A 107 -9.15 0.65 7.45
C TRP A 107 -9.77 -0.60 6.84
N GLU A 108 -10.38 -0.46 5.66
CA GLU A 108 -10.81 -1.60 4.86
C GLU A 108 -9.59 -2.28 4.22
N VAL A 109 -9.40 -3.56 4.55
CA VAL A 109 -8.30 -4.37 4.04
C VAL A 109 -8.76 -5.15 2.82
N ASP A 110 -8.16 -4.85 1.68
CA ASP A 110 -8.31 -5.64 0.46
C ASP A 110 -7.40 -6.86 0.52
N LEU A 111 -7.85 -7.90 1.24
CA LEU A 111 -7.06 -9.09 1.55
C LEU A 111 -6.28 -9.69 0.36
N PRO A 112 -6.85 -9.82 -0.85
CA PRO A 112 -6.12 -10.26 -2.05
C PRO A 112 -4.84 -9.46 -2.38
N LEU A 113 -4.74 -8.20 -1.97
CA LEU A 113 -3.53 -7.38 -2.17
C LEU A 113 -2.47 -7.62 -1.09
N TRP A 114 -2.86 -8.15 0.07
CA TRP A 114 -1.97 -8.45 1.21
C TRP A 114 -1.52 -9.90 1.27
N THR A 115 -2.38 -10.84 0.88
CA THR A 115 -2.00 -12.23 0.64
C THR A 115 -1.36 -12.27 -0.73
N ASP A 116 -0.02 -12.20 -0.81
CA ASP A 116 0.75 -12.29 -2.06
C ASP A 116 0.02 -13.21 -3.06
N ALA A 117 -0.54 -12.65 -4.13
CA ALA A 117 -1.40 -13.37 -5.09
C ALA A 117 -0.62 -14.44 -5.90
N ALA A 118 0.61 -14.76 -5.50
CA ALA A 118 1.54 -15.68 -6.14
C ALA A 118 1.06 -17.15 -6.13
N ASP A 119 0.02 -17.50 -5.36
CA ASP A 119 -0.59 -18.85 -5.41
C ASP A 119 -2.00 -18.87 -6.05
N CYS A 120 -2.48 -17.78 -6.66
CA CYS A 120 -3.60 -17.89 -7.60
C CYS A 120 -3.08 -18.47 -8.93
N GLY A 121 -3.11 -19.80 -9.03
CA GLY A 121 -2.83 -20.58 -10.24
C GLY A 121 -3.70 -20.16 -11.44
N PRO A 122 -3.37 -20.63 -12.66
CA PRO A 122 -3.81 -20.02 -13.90
C PRO A 122 -5.34 -19.96 -13.98
N CYS A 123 -5.88 -18.74 -14.12
CA CYS A 123 -7.16 -18.55 -14.75
C CYS A 123 -7.02 -19.09 -16.18
N HIS A 124 -7.48 -20.32 -16.38
CA HIS A 124 -7.55 -20.96 -17.68
C HIS A 124 -8.25 -20.01 -18.69
N PRO A 125 -7.72 -19.83 -19.91
CA PRO A 125 -8.47 -19.14 -20.95
C PRO A 125 -9.73 -19.95 -21.29
N GLY A 126 -10.90 -19.33 -21.16
CA GLY A 126 -12.17 -19.86 -21.66
C GLY A 126 -13.13 -20.42 -20.61
N ASN A 127 -13.48 -19.64 -19.58
CA ASN A 127 -14.73 -19.92 -18.87
C ASN A 127 -15.51 -18.64 -18.57
N ASP A 128 -16.83 -18.73 -18.79
CA ASP A 128 -17.81 -17.67 -18.60
C ASP A 128 -18.22 -17.63 -17.12
N ALA A 129 -17.65 -16.72 -16.34
CA ALA A 129 -18.14 -16.41 -15.00
C ALA A 129 -18.01 -14.90 -14.72
N HIS A 130 -19.14 -14.22 -14.95
CA HIS A 130 -19.54 -12.85 -14.58
C HIS A 130 -18.71 -11.68 -15.12
#